data_AF-A0A554W061-F1
#
_entry.id   AF-A0A554W061-F1
#
_cell.length_a   1.000
_cell.length_b   1.000
_cell.length_c   1.000
_cell.angle_alpha   90.00
_cell.angle_beta   90.00
_cell.angle_gamma   90.00
#
_symmetry.space_group_name_H-M   'P 1'
#
loop_
_entity.id
_entity.type
_entity.pdbx_description
1 polymer ?
#
loop_
_entity_poly.entity_id
_entity_poly.type
_entity_poly.pdbx_seq_one_letter_code
_entity_poly.pdbx_strand_id
1 'polypeptide(L)'
;MNTAPGAGGLPVALLRRIATSRPAPVAGERCEMCGEPIAEQHQHVVDLESHAMMCTCRPCYLLFTDSAAHLRYRAVPDRYVSFPDFELGPGQWDELEIPVGLAFFFRSSKLDRTVAFYPGPAGATESELPLEAWGAVLARNPSLGMAAPDTEALLIRGPGPDRPQADCHLVPVDACYELVGQLRRRWRGFDGGQEAREQLAAFFDRVSSRSKPAPGTNRGFLAGGPP
;
A
#
# COMPACT_ATOMS: atom_id res chain seq x y z
N MET A 1 -36.40 -56.47 28.12
CA MET A 1 -34.97 -56.08 27.97
C MET A 1 -34.92 -54.88 27.05
N ASN A 2 -34.28 -53.83 27.53
CA ASN A 2 -34.21 -52.47 27.00
C ASN A 2 -33.29 -52.39 25.78
N THR A 3 -33.65 -51.64 24.73
CA THR A 3 -32.69 -51.05 23.79
C THR A 3 -33.26 -49.78 23.20
N ALA A 4 -32.76 -48.64 23.67
CA ALA A 4 -32.98 -47.32 23.08
C ALA A 4 -32.10 -47.15 21.83
N PRO A 5 -32.57 -46.48 20.75
CA PRO A 5 -31.69 -46.05 19.67
C PRO A 5 -30.93 -44.78 20.08
N GLY A 6 -29.61 -44.81 19.89
CA GLY A 6 -28.64 -43.84 20.38
C GLY A 6 -28.74 -42.44 19.78
N ALA A 7 -28.57 -41.45 20.66
CA ALA A 7 -28.47 -40.03 20.37
C ALA A 7 -27.07 -39.64 19.83
N GLY A 8 -26.64 -40.23 18.71
CA GLY A 8 -25.28 -40.02 18.15
C GLY A 8 -25.20 -39.18 16.87
N GLY A 9 -26.33 -38.88 16.20
CA GLY A 9 -26.32 -38.28 14.84
C GLY A 9 -26.63 -36.78 14.77
N LEU A 10 -27.17 -36.20 15.84
CA LEU A 10 -27.70 -34.83 15.84
C LEU A 10 -26.65 -33.72 15.63
N PRO A 11 -25.44 -33.78 16.22
CA PRO A 11 -24.45 -32.71 16.07
C PRO A 11 -23.90 -32.63 14.63
N VAL A 12 -23.60 -33.79 14.03
CA VAL A 12 -23.04 -33.88 12.68
C VAL A 12 -24.09 -33.55 11.61
N ALA A 13 -25.35 -33.95 11.82
CA ALA A 13 -26.45 -33.59 10.93
C ALA A 13 -26.73 -32.07 10.95
N LEU A 14 -26.63 -31.44 12.12
CA LEU A 14 -26.76 -29.99 12.25
C LEU A 14 -25.60 -29.25 11.55
N LEU A 15 -24.36 -29.70 11.75
CA LEU A 15 -23.18 -29.14 11.07
C LEU A 15 -23.27 -29.30 9.55
N ARG A 16 -23.74 -30.46 9.05
CA ARG A 16 -24.01 -30.66 7.62
C ARG A 16 -25.07 -29.69 7.11
N ARG A 17 -26.16 -29.50 7.85
CA ARG A 17 -27.22 -28.56 7.46
C ARG A 17 -26.73 -27.12 7.42
N ILE A 18 -25.89 -26.70 8.36
CA ILE A 18 -25.27 -25.36 8.35
C ILE A 18 -24.31 -25.23 7.16
N ALA A 19 -23.52 -26.28 6.84
CA ALA A 19 -22.63 -26.28 5.69
C ALA A 19 -23.38 -26.24 4.35
N THR A 20 -24.52 -26.92 4.23
CA THR A 20 -25.36 -26.92 3.01
C THR A 20 -26.26 -25.70 2.90
N SER A 21 -26.54 -25.01 4.00
CA SER A 21 -27.32 -23.76 4.04
C SER A 21 -26.42 -22.53 3.98
N ARG A 22 -25.16 -22.68 3.56
CA ARG A 22 -24.27 -21.54 3.35
C ARG A 22 -24.96 -20.63 2.34
N PRO A 23 -25.34 -19.40 2.72
CA PRO A 23 -25.89 -18.45 1.77
C PRO A 23 -24.92 -18.38 0.59
N ALA A 24 -25.44 -18.36 -0.64
CA ALA A 24 -24.60 -18.09 -1.80
C ALA A 24 -23.72 -16.88 -1.45
N PRO A 25 -22.39 -16.95 -1.67
CA PRO A 25 -21.52 -15.82 -1.38
C PRO A 25 -22.16 -14.59 -2.01
N VAL A 26 -22.41 -13.57 -1.18
CA VAL A 26 -23.05 -12.34 -1.64
C VAL A 26 -22.17 -11.82 -2.75
N ALA A 27 -22.69 -11.79 -3.98
CA ALA A 27 -21.90 -11.36 -5.12
C ALA A 27 -21.60 -9.87 -4.97
N GLY A 28 -20.32 -9.53 -4.84
CA GLY A 28 -19.85 -8.15 -4.75
C GLY A 28 -19.39 -7.73 -3.35
N GLU A 29 -18.49 -6.75 -3.36
CA GLU A 29 -17.96 -6.12 -2.16
C GLU A 29 -19.04 -5.30 -1.44
N ARG A 30 -18.90 -5.12 -0.12
CA ARG A 30 -19.79 -4.30 0.70
C ARG A 30 -19.01 -3.28 1.49
N CYS A 31 -19.62 -2.13 1.74
CA CYS A 31 -19.06 -1.12 2.62
C CYS A 31 -18.95 -1.66 4.05
N GLU A 32 -17.77 -1.61 4.64
CA GLU A 32 -17.52 -2.10 6.00
C GLU A 32 -18.09 -1.18 7.10
N MET A 33 -18.57 0.01 6.74
CA MET A 33 -19.19 0.97 7.66
C MET A 33 -20.72 0.84 7.70
N CYS A 34 -21.39 0.80 6.53
CA CYS A 34 -22.86 0.79 6.45
C CYS A 34 -23.46 -0.47 5.82
N GLY A 35 -22.65 -1.37 5.27
CA GLY A 35 -23.09 -2.63 4.67
C GLY A 35 -23.67 -2.53 3.25
N GLU A 36 -23.78 -1.34 2.67
CA GLU A 36 -24.28 -1.12 1.31
C GLU A 36 -23.37 -1.82 0.28
N PRO A 37 -23.91 -2.44 -0.79
CA PRO A 37 -23.10 -2.94 -1.90
C PRO A 37 -22.25 -1.83 -2.52
N ILE A 38 -21.01 -2.15 -2.87
CA ILE A 38 -20.08 -1.24 -3.54
C ILE A 38 -19.56 -1.86 -4.84
N ALA A 39 -19.11 -1.01 -5.76
CA ALA A 39 -18.52 -1.46 -7.01
C ALA A 39 -17.12 -2.07 -6.78
N GLU A 40 -16.63 -2.82 -7.77
CA GLU A 40 -15.25 -3.33 -7.78
C GLU A 40 -14.22 -2.21 -7.53
N GLN A 41 -14.44 -1.06 -8.17
CA GLN A 41 -13.69 0.17 -7.88
C GLN A 41 -14.44 0.97 -6.82
N HIS A 42 -13.82 1.11 -5.65
CA HIS A 42 -14.38 1.84 -4.51
C HIS A 42 -13.27 2.62 -3.81
N GLN A 43 -13.59 3.27 -2.69
CA GLN A 43 -12.66 4.09 -1.93
C GLN A 43 -12.38 3.46 -0.58
N HIS A 44 -11.22 3.76 -0.01
CA HIS A 44 -10.81 3.22 1.28
C HIS A 44 -10.70 4.30 2.35
N VAL A 45 -10.91 3.87 3.58
CA VAL A 45 -10.48 4.60 4.77
C VAL A 45 -9.48 3.74 5.52
N VAL A 46 -8.46 4.36 6.10
CA VAL A 46 -7.50 3.68 6.97
C VAL A 46 -7.91 3.85 8.43
N ASP A 47 -7.89 2.78 9.20
CA ASP A 47 -7.92 2.83 10.66
C ASP A 47 -6.52 3.16 11.19
N LEU A 48 -6.32 4.35 11.75
CA LEU A 48 -5.01 4.82 12.22
C LEU A 48 -4.47 4.01 13.41
N GLU A 49 -5.32 3.27 14.14
CA GLU A 49 -4.86 2.43 15.23
C GLU A 49 -4.25 1.11 14.74
N SER A 50 -4.85 0.50 13.72
CA SER A 50 -4.48 -0.83 13.22
C SER A 50 -3.75 -0.78 11.87
N HIS A 51 -3.72 0.38 11.21
CA HIS A 51 -3.37 0.58 9.79
C HIS A 51 -4.15 -0.33 8.83
N ALA A 52 -5.32 -0.84 9.23
CA ALA A 52 -6.17 -1.63 8.36
C ALA A 52 -6.90 -0.73 7.35
N MET A 53 -6.95 -1.17 6.10
CA MET A 53 -7.77 -0.55 5.06
C MET A 53 -9.18 -1.09 5.14
N MET A 54 -10.17 -0.20 5.06
CA MET A 54 -11.59 -0.55 5.06
C MET A 54 -12.25 -0.09 3.76
N CYS A 55 -12.98 -0.98 3.11
CA CYS A 55 -13.74 -0.69 1.89
C CYS A 55 -14.95 0.17 2.22
N THR A 56 -15.12 1.31 1.52
CA THR A 56 -16.18 2.27 1.80
C THR A 56 -16.97 2.69 0.57
N CYS A 57 -18.27 2.89 0.78
CA CYS A 57 -19.12 3.60 -0.18
C CYS A 57 -18.80 5.11 -0.14
N ARG A 58 -19.20 5.84 -1.20
CA ARG A 58 -18.90 7.28 -1.31
C ARG A 58 -19.43 8.12 -0.12
N PRO A 59 -20.66 7.94 0.38
CA PRO A 59 -21.12 8.67 1.56
C PRO A 59 -20.25 8.44 2.81
N CYS A 60 -19.90 7.18 3.11
CA CYS A 60 -19.06 6.87 4.26
C CYS A 60 -17.64 7.42 4.11
N TYR A 61 -17.06 7.36 2.91
CA TYR A 61 -15.76 7.96 2.61
C TYR A 61 -15.71 9.46 2.93
N LEU A 62 -16.75 10.21 2.53
CA LEU A 62 -16.82 11.67 2.72
C LEU A 62 -16.86 12.11 4.18
N LEU A 63 -17.20 11.21 5.12
CA LEU A 63 -17.16 11.51 6.55
C LEU A 63 -15.74 11.66 7.09
N PHE A 64 -14.72 11.17 6.36
CA PHE A 64 -13.34 11.07 6.83
C PHE A 64 -12.34 11.83 5.95
N THR A 65 -12.81 12.72 5.05
CA THR A 65 -11.95 13.49 4.13
C THR A 65 -11.29 14.70 4.76
N ASP A 66 -11.77 15.17 5.92
CA ASP A 66 -11.10 16.24 6.65
C ASP A 66 -9.84 15.70 7.33
N SER A 67 -8.68 16.01 6.75
CA SER A 67 -7.39 15.58 7.26
C SER A 67 -6.97 16.27 8.56
N ALA A 68 -7.58 17.42 8.90
CA ALA A 68 -7.29 18.15 10.15
C ALA A 68 -8.09 17.61 11.34
N ALA A 69 -9.11 16.78 11.10
CA ALA A 69 -9.90 16.18 12.16
C ALA A 69 -9.09 15.09 12.89
N HIS A 70 -9.14 15.11 14.23
CA HIS A 70 -8.57 14.07 15.10
C HIS A 70 -9.52 12.87 15.16
N LEU A 71 -9.64 12.16 14.04
CA LEU A 71 -10.46 10.95 13.91
C LEU A 71 -9.58 9.70 13.91
N ARG A 72 -10.14 8.59 14.40
CA ARG A 72 -9.52 7.26 14.30
C ARG A 72 -9.38 6.79 12.85
N TYR A 73 -10.32 7.17 11.99
CA TYR A 73 -10.34 6.80 10.59
C TYR A 73 -10.01 7.99 9.70
N ARG A 74 -9.30 7.74 8.60
CA ARG A 74 -8.97 8.77 7.63
C ARG A 74 -9.19 8.28 6.20
N ALA A 75 -9.77 9.13 5.36
CA ALA A 75 -9.94 8.83 3.94
C ALA A 75 -8.57 8.74 3.24
N VAL A 76 -8.39 7.68 2.46
CA VAL A 76 -7.22 7.55 1.58
C VAL A 76 -7.45 8.45 0.34
N PRO A 77 -6.56 9.41 0.04
CA PRO A 77 -6.74 10.31 -1.10
C PRO A 77 -6.42 9.59 -2.40
N ASP A 78 -7.02 10.04 -3.50
CA ASP A 78 -6.72 9.53 -4.86
C ASP A 78 -5.66 10.41 -5.56
N ARG A 79 -4.48 10.56 -4.93
CA ARG A 79 -3.41 11.47 -5.37
C ARG A 79 -2.17 10.70 -5.81
N TYR A 80 -1.68 10.98 -7.02
CA TYR A 80 -0.47 10.39 -7.60
C TYR A 80 0.51 11.51 -8.00
N VAL A 81 1.75 11.41 -7.56
CA VAL A 81 2.81 12.38 -7.86
C VAL A 81 4.08 11.65 -8.27
N SER A 82 4.75 12.12 -9.32
CA SER A 82 6.09 11.65 -9.69
C SER A 82 7.16 12.61 -9.17
N PHE A 83 8.33 12.08 -8.85
CA PHE A 83 9.50 12.88 -8.47
C PHE A 83 10.61 12.71 -9.52
N PRO A 84 10.60 13.49 -10.63
CA PRO A 84 11.59 13.36 -11.70
C PRO A 84 13.02 13.64 -11.24
N ASP A 85 13.18 14.52 -10.25
CA ASP A 85 14.47 14.90 -9.66
C ASP A 85 14.83 14.04 -8.43
N PHE A 86 14.19 12.88 -8.26
CA PHE A 86 14.52 11.97 -7.15
C PHE A 86 15.95 11.46 -7.29
N GLU A 87 16.76 11.72 -6.26
CA GLU A 87 18.15 11.31 -6.21
C GLU A 87 18.33 10.24 -5.13
N LEU A 88 18.88 9.08 -5.53
CA LEU A 88 19.35 8.04 -4.62
C LEU A 88 20.85 7.84 -4.88
N GLY A 89 21.68 8.02 -3.85
CA GLY A 89 23.12 7.90 -3.95
C GLY A 89 23.57 6.47 -4.30
N PRO A 90 24.79 6.27 -4.83
CA PRO A 90 25.35 4.95 -5.05
C PRO A 90 25.36 4.12 -3.76
N GLY A 91 24.85 2.89 -3.80
CA GLY A 91 24.77 1.99 -2.63
C GLY A 91 23.70 2.36 -1.59
N GLN A 92 23.05 3.52 -1.70
CA GLN A 92 22.07 3.97 -0.71
C GLN A 92 20.80 3.10 -0.66
N TRP A 93 20.48 2.37 -1.74
CA TRP A 93 19.41 1.36 -1.70
C TRP A 93 19.78 0.18 -0.80
N ASP A 94 21.02 -0.29 -0.89
CA ASP A 94 21.51 -1.42 -0.10
C ASP A 94 21.59 -1.07 1.39
N GLU A 95 21.95 0.19 1.71
CA GLU A 95 21.94 0.73 3.08
C GLU A 95 20.54 0.77 3.72
N LEU A 96 19.46 0.72 2.93
CA LEU A 96 18.09 0.62 3.46
C LEU A 96 17.75 -0.81 3.90
N GLU A 97 18.62 -1.79 3.65
CA GLU A 97 18.46 -3.20 4.01
C GLU A 97 17.16 -3.83 3.43
N ILE A 98 16.74 -3.35 2.25
CA ILE A 98 15.56 -3.87 1.54
C ILE A 98 16.01 -4.98 0.57
N PRO A 99 15.57 -6.23 0.75
CA PRO A 99 16.11 -7.37 0.02
C PRO A 99 15.63 -7.48 -1.44
N VAL A 100 14.81 -6.54 -1.90
CA VAL A 100 14.21 -6.53 -3.25
C VAL A 100 14.29 -5.12 -3.83
N GLY A 101 14.19 -4.98 -5.16
CA GLY A 101 14.29 -3.69 -5.84
C GLY A 101 13.04 -2.80 -5.75
N LEU A 102 12.14 -3.02 -4.78
CA LEU A 102 10.88 -2.31 -4.64
C LEU A 102 10.44 -2.24 -3.18
N ALA A 103 10.11 -1.04 -2.71
CA ALA A 103 9.45 -0.85 -1.42
C ALA A 103 8.55 0.38 -1.43
N PHE A 104 7.60 0.42 -0.50
CA PHE A 104 6.83 1.61 -0.21
C PHE A 104 7.03 2.05 1.23
N PHE A 105 7.09 3.37 1.42
CA PHE A 105 7.44 4.02 2.67
C PHE A 105 6.32 4.99 3.03
N PHE A 106 5.81 4.95 4.25
CA PHE A 106 4.87 5.97 4.72
C PHE A 106 5.17 6.36 6.17
N ARG A 107 4.80 7.59 6.53
CA ARG A 107 4.89 8.07 7.91
C ARG A 107 3.73 7.49 8.69
N SER A 108 3.99 6.68 9.71
CA SER A 108 2.98 6.30 10.69
C SER A 108 2.83 7.41 11.71
N SER A 109 1.63 7.99 11.83
CA SER A 109 1.36 8.97 12.89
C SER A 109 1.35 8.33 14.27
N LYS A 110 0.90 7.07 14.37
CA LYS A 110 0.89 6.29 15.63
C LYS A 110 2.29 6.02 16.17
N LEU A 111 3.22 5.62 15.30
CA LEU A 111 4.60 5.28 15.69
C LEU A 111 5.54 6.49 15.65
N ASP A 112 5.07 7.62 15.12
CA ASP A 112 5.85 8.81 14.83
C ASP A 112 7.19 8.50 14.14
N ARG A 113 7.15 7.59 13.15
CA ARG A 113 8.29 7.21 12.31
C ARG A 113 7.86 6.79 10.92
N THR A 114 8.80 6.79 9.97
CA THR A 114 8.58 6.12 8.69
C THR A 114 8.69 4.62 8.87
N VAL A 115 7.78 3.89 8.24
CA VAL A 115 7.82 2.43 8.09
C VAL A 115 7.97 2.09 6.61
N ALA A 116 8.70 1.02 6.30
CA ALA A 116 8.82 0.49 4.95
C ALA A 116 8.24 -0.90 4.85
N PHE A 117 7.67 -1.16 3.69
CA PHE A 117 7.17 -2.48 3.33
C PHE A 117 7.64 -2.84 1.93
N TYR A 118 7.93 -4.12 1.73
CA TYR A 118 8.20 -4.69 0.41
C TYR A 118 7.30 -5.90 0.15
N PRO A 119 7.00 -6.23 -1.12
CA PRO A 119 6.23 -7.43 -1.43
C PRO A 119 7.02 -8.70 -1.07
N GLY A 120 6.39 -9.60 -0.32
CA GLY A 120 6.89 -10.93 -0.01
C GLY A 120 5.82 -12.01 -0.21
N PRO A 121 6.17 -13.29 -0.04
CA PRO A 121 5.24 -14.41 -0.26
C PRO A 121 4.03 -14.38 0.70
N ALA A 122 4.20 -13.80 1.89
CA ALA A 122 3.12 -13.61 2.87
C ALA A 122 2.28 -12.34 2.63
N GLY A 123 2.68 -11.46 1.70
CA GLY A 123 2.10 -10.13 1.50
C GLY A 123 3.11 -9.03 1.80
N ALA A 124 2.63 -7.92 2.36
CA ALA A 124 3.48 -6.76 2.65
C ALA A 124 4.36 -7.13 3.84
N THR A 125 5.66 -7.21 3.60
CA THR A 125 6.65 -7.54 4.63
C THR A 125 7.26 -6.25 5.14
N GLU A 126 7.16 -6.00 6.44
CA GLU A 126 7.79 -4.83 7.07
C GLU A 126 9.32 -4.99 7.01
N SER A 127 10.00 -3.90 6.67
CA SER A 127 11.46 -3.79 6.69
C SER A 127 11.89 -2.98 7.91
N GLU A 128 12.93 -3.46 8.60
CA GLU A 128 13.61 -2.67 9.63
C GLU A 128 14.49 -1.62 8.94
N LEU A 129 14.01 -0.38 8.89
CA LEU A 129 14.77 0.71 8.26
C LEU A 129 15.83 1.28 9.19
N PRO A 130 17.11 1.35 8.77
CA PRO A 130 18.11 2.13 9.47
C PRO A 130 17.74 3.63 9.40
N LEU A 131 17.51 4.25 10.57
CA LEU A 131 17.03 5.64 10.67
C LEU A 131 17.94 6.64 9.94
N GLU A 132 19.26 6.45 10.04
CA GLU A 132 20.25 7.32 9.39
C GLU A 132 20.22 7.20 7.86
N ALA A 133 20.09 5.98 7.34
CA ALA A 133 20.03 5.73 5.89
C ALA A 133 18.80 6.39 5.27
N TRP A 134 17.63 6.20 5.90
CA TRP A 134 16.39 6.85 5.45
C TRP A 134 16.43 8.38 5.62
N GLY A 135 17.01 8.88 6.72
CA GLY A 135 17.21 10.31 6.95
C GLY A 135 18.05 10.97 5.84
N ALA A 136 19.11 10.29 5.39
CA ALA A 136 19.94 10.76 4.28
C ALA A 136 19.18 10.81 2.94
N VAL A 137 18.23 9.88 2.69
CA VAL A 137 17.36 9.93 1.51
C VAL A 137 16.45 11.16 1.57
N LEU A 138 15.80 11.40 2.72
CA LEU A 138 14.92 12.56 2.90
C LEU A 138 15.66 13.90 2.81
N ALA A 139 16.87 13.99 3.36
CA ALA A 139 17.69 15.20 3.29
C ALA A 139 18.05 15.61 1.86
N ARG A 140 18.25 14.64 0.97
CA ARG A 140 18.51 14.87 -0.47
C ARG A 140 17.25 15.18 -1.25
N ASN A 141 16.10 14.72 -0.77
CA ASN A 141 14.83 14.83 -1.46
C ASN A 141 13.76 15.52 -0.58
N PRO A 142 13.88 16.83 -0.27
CA PRO A 142 12.95 17.51 0.64
C PRO A 142 11.49 17.47 0.19
N SER A 143 11.24 17.40 -1.13
CA SER A 143 9.90 17.30 -1.71
C SER A 143 9.13 16.04 -1.26
N LEU A 144 9.82 14.98 -0.84
CA LEU A 144 9.17 13.76 -0.34
C LEU A 144 8.39 13.99 0.96
N GLY A 145 8.71 15.06 1.70
CA GLY A 145 8.00 15.45 2.92
C GLY A 145 6.53 15.86 2.71
N MET A 146 6.06 15.96 1.45
CA MET A 146 4.66 16.29 1.14
C MET A 146 3.67 15.13 1.35
N ALA A 147 4.16 13.91 1.59
CA ALA A 147 3.32 12.74 1.81
C ALA A 147 2.51 12.87 3.10
N ALA A 148 1.20 12.72 2.99
CA ALA A 148 0.30 12.70 4.13
C ALA A 148 0.54 11.42 4.97
N PRO A 149 0.74 11.53 6.30
CA PRO A 149 0.89 10.38 7.17
C PRO A 149 -0.28 9.41 7.06
N ASP A 150 0.04 8.11 7.16
CA ASP A 150 -0.87 6.96 7.16
C ASP A 150 -1.69 6.72 5.88
N THR A 151 -1.87 7.72 5.03
CA THR A 151 -2.75 7.64 3.84
C THR A 151 -2.02 7.66 2.51
N GLU A 152 -0.78 8.12 2.48
CA GLU A 152 0.03 8.19 1.27
C GLU A 152 1.39 7.56 1.50
N ALA A 153 1.91 6.92 0.46
CA ALA A 153 3.19 6.24 0.49
C ALA A 153 4.10 6.71 -0.63
N LEU A 154 5.39 6.80 -0.32
CA LEU A 154 6.46 6.92 -1.30
C LEU A 154 6.78 5.52 -1.80
N LEU A 155 6.44 5.23 -3.04
CA LEU A 155 6.79 4.00 -3.72
C LEU A 155 8.10 4.20 -4.47
N ILE A 156 9.14 3.48 -4.05
CA ILE A 156 10.49 3.59 -4.61
C ILE A 156 10.86 2.26 -5.25
N ARG A 157 11.37 2.34 -6.48
CA ARG A 157 12.09 1.23 -7.09
C ARG A 157 13.57 1.56 -7.09
N GLY A 158 14.36 0.68 -6.49
CA GLY A 158 15.82 0.79 -6.50
C GLY A 158 16.40 0.60 -7.91
N PRO A 159 17.69 0.93 -8.08
CA PRO A 159 18.42 0.57 -9.30
C PRO A 159 18.43 -0.95 -9.51
N GLY A 160 18.46 -1.39 -10.76
CA GLY A 160 18.47 -2.80 -11.14
C GLY A 160 19.00 -3.04 -12.55
N PRO A 161 19.04 -4.30 -13.02
CA PRO A 161 19.63 -4.67 -14.31
C PRO A 161 19.03 -3.92 -15.51
N ASP A 162 17.70 -3.74 -15.48
CA ASP A 162 16.94 -3.05 -16.53
C ASP A 162 16.76 -1.56 -16.23
N ARG A 163 17.32 -1.06 -15.11
CA ARG A 163 17.14 0.32 -14.68
C ARG A 163 18.34 0.87 -13.90
N PRO A 164 19.15 1.75 -14.50
CA PRO A 164 20.35 2.26 -13.84
C PRO A 164 20.07 3.26 -12.71
N GLN A 165 18.88 3.87 -12.66
CA GLN A 165 18.51 4.89 -11.68
C GLN A 165 17.27 4.47 -10.91
N ALA A 166 17.20 4.86 -9.63
CA ALA A 166 15.99 4.70 -8.85
C ALA A 166 14.90 5.65 -9.34
N ASP A 167 13.64 5.29 -9.15
CA ASP A 167 12.52 6.21 -9.32
C ASP A 167 11.60 6.20 -8.11
N CYS A 168 10.90 7.32 -7.92
CA CYS A 168 10.03 7.54 -6.78
C CYS A 168 8.70 8.16 -7.24
N HIS A 169 7.63 7.61 -6.68
CA HIS A 169 6.28 8.13 -6.82
C HIS A 169 5.63 8.25 -5.45
N LEU A 170 4.85 9.29 -5.22
CA LEU A 170 3.85 9.30 -4.16
C LEU A 170 2.57 8.71 -4.71
N VAL A 171 2.01 7.74 -4.01
CA VAL A 171 0.77 7.06 -4.35
C VAL A 171 -0.13 6.94 -3.13
N PRO A 172 -1.45 6.72 -3.33
CA PRO A 172 -2.33 6.30 -2.25
C PRO A 172 -1.80 5.01 -1.61
N VAL A 173 -1.83 4.92 -0.28
CA VAL A 173 -1.25 3.77 0.44
C VAL A 173 -1.97 2.45 0.09
N ASP A 174 -3.27 2.51 -0.22
CA ASP A 174 -4.06 1.36 -0.65
C ASP A 174 -3.60 0.79 -2.00
N ALA A 175 -3.11 1.64 -2.91
CA ALA A 175 -2.52 1.19 -4.18
C ALA A 175 -1.26 0.32 -3.96
N CYS A 176 -0.47 0.59 -2.92
CA CYS A 176 0.66 -0.25 -2.54
C CYS A 176 0.20 -1.62 -2.02
N TYR A 177 -0.82 -1.65 -1.16
CA TYR A 177 -1.40 -2.91 -0.68
C TYR A 177 -2.09 -3.70 -1.79
N GLU A 178 -2.73 -3.02 -2.75
CA GLU A 178 -3.30 -3.63 -3.95
C GLU A 178 -2.20 -4.31 -4.79
N LEU A 179 -1.08 -3.62 -5.06
CA LEU A 179 0.07 -4.16 -5.77
C LEU A 179 0.61 -5.42 -5.07
N VAL A 180 0.84 -5.33 -3.76
CA VAL A 180 1.30 -6.47 -2.97
C VAL A 180 0.32 -7.64 -3.05
N GLY A 181 -1.00 -7.38 -2.96
CA GLY A 181 -2.04 -8.40 -3.11
C GLY A 181 -2.03 -9.05 -4.49
N GLN A 182 -1.82 -8.27 -5.56
CA GLN A 182 -1.70 -8.76 -6.92
C GLN A 182 -0.46 -9.65 -7.11
N LEU A 183 0.69 -9.20 -6.61
CA LEU A 183 1.95 -9.94 -6.68
C LEU A 183 1.86 -11.26 -5.89
N ARG A 184 1.33 -11.22 -4.67
CA ARG A 184 1.13 -12.41 -3.83
C ARG A 184 0.27 -13.47 -4.50
N ARG A 185 -0.79 -13.10 -5.23
CA ARG A 185 -1.67 -14.05 -5.94
C ARG A 185 -0.97 -14.78 -7.09
N ARG A 186 0.08 -14.20 -7.66
CA ARG A 186 0.81 -14.73 -8.82
C ARG A 186 2.17 -15.29 -8.46
N TRP A 187 2.53 -15.24 -7.18
CA TRP A 187 3.82 -15.70 -6.70
C TRP A 187 3.99 -17.20 -6.96
N ARG A 188 4.87 -17.55 -7.90
CA ARG A 188 5.35 -18.92 -8.14
C ARG A 188 6.89 -18.89 -8.06
N GLY A 189 7.48 -19.63 -7.12
CA GLY A 189 8.95 -19.70 -6.96
C GLY A 189 9.56 -18.54 -6.16
N PHE A 190 10.89 -18.38 -6.19
CA PHE A 190 11.62 -17.36 -5.40
C PHE A 190 11.71 -15.99 -6.11
N ASP A 191 11.56 -15.95 -7.44
CA ASP A 191 11.78 -14.76 -8.28
C ASP A 191 10.48 -14.13 -8.82
N GLY A 192 9.31 -14.63 -8.42
CA GLY A 192 8.00 -14.17 -8.88
C GLY A 192 7.69 -14.44 -10.36
N GLY A 193 8.64 -14.97 -11.13
CA GLY A 193 8.50 -15.28 -12.55
C GLY A 193 8.23 -14.07 -13.46
N GLN A 194 7.98 -14.36 -14.74
CA GLN A 194 7.65 -13.37 -15.76
C GLN A 194 6.31 -12.66 -15.48
N GLU A 195 5.32 -13.38 -14.96
CA GLU A 195 3.99 -12.82 -14.66
C GLU A 195 4.05 -11.70 -13.61
N ALA A 196 4.89 -11.82 -12.57
CA ALA A 196 5.07 -10.74 -11.58
C ALA A 196 5.74 -9.51 -12.21
N ARG A 197 6.72 -9.70 -13.09
CA ARG A 197 7.38 -8.62 -13.81
C ARG A 197 6.41 -7.86 -14.71
N GLU A 198 5.57 -8.56 -15.46
CA GLU A 198 4.53 -7.96 -16.30
C GLU A 198 3.49 -7.19 -15.47
N GLN A 199 3.07 -7.74 -14.31
CA GLN A 199 2.18 -7.01 -13.40
C GLN A 199 2.82 -5.76 -12.83
N LEU A 200 4.09 -5.84 -12.44
CA LEU A 200 4.82 -4.69 -11.93
C LEU A 200 4.94 -3.60 -13.00
N ALA A 201 5.29 -3.97 -14.23
CA ALA A 201 5.32 -3.03 -15.36
C ALA A 201 3.95 -2.36 -15.56
N ALA A 202 2.88 -3.16 -15.69
CA ALA A 202 1.52 -2.65 -15.89
C ALA A 202 1.03 -1.76 -14.73
N PHE A 203 1.42 -2.07 -13.49
CA PHE A 203 1.12 -1.22 -12.33
C PHE A 203 1.80 0.14 -12.46
N PHE A 204 3.08 0.17 -12.82
CA PHE A 204 3.81 1.42 -12.92
C PHE A 204 3.48 2.25 -14.17
N ASP A 205 2.99 1.63 -15.24
CA ASP A 205 2.39 2.35 -16.36
C ASP A 205 1.12 3.10 -15.90
N ARG A 206 0.30 2.48 -15.04
CA ARG A 206 -0.85 3.15 -14.41
C ARG A 206 -0.41 4.27 -13.47
N VAL A 207 0.59 4.04 -12.61
CA VAL A 207 1.11 5.09 -11.72
C VAL A 207 1.64 6.26 -12.53
N SER A 208 2.42 6.00 -13.58
CA SER A 208 3.02 7.04 -14.42
C SER A 208 1.97 7.85 -15.17
N SER A 209 0.94 7.21 -15.72
CA SER A 209 -0.14 7.91 -16.43
C SER A 209 -1.03 8.77 -15.52
N ARG A 210 -1.13 8.42 -14.24
CA ARG A 210 -1.90 9.18 -13.23
C ARG A 210 -1.09 10.24 -12.51
N SER A 211 0.23 10.10 -12.50
CA SER A 211 1.14 10.97 -11.75
C SER A 211 1.20 12.37 -12.35
N LYS A 212 1.11 13.37 -11.49
CA LYS A 212 1.53 14.74 -11.82
C LYS A 212 2.95 14.96 -11.30
N PRO A 213 3.85 15.64 -12.02
CA PRO A 213 5.17 15.95 -11.49
C PRO A 213 5.06 16.76 -10.19
N ALA A 214 5.88 16.43 -9.20
CA ALA A 214 6.00 17.24 -8.00
C ALA A 214 6.34 18.69 -8.37
N PRO A 215 5.79 19.69 -7.67
CA PRO A 215 6.20 21.08 -7.86
C PRO A 215 7.71 21.17 -7.69
N GLY A 216 8.41 21.65 -8.72
CA GLY A 216 9.86 21.74 -8.71
C GLY A 216 10.32 22.52 -7.49
N THR A 217 11.20 21.93 -6.69
CA THR A 217 11.90 22.68 -5.65
C THR A 217 12.81 23.63 -6.41
N ASN A 218 12.52 24.93 -6.42
CA ASN A 218 13.34 25.93 -7.11
C ASN A 218 14.76 25.89 -6.48
N ARG A 219 15.65 25.04 -7.01
CA ARG A 219 17.09 25.06 -6.70
C ARG A 219 17.57 26.38 -7.29
N GLY A 220 17.59 27.40 -6.44
CA GLY A 220 17.91 28.77 -6.79
C GLY A 220 19.13 28.85 -7.69
N PHE A 221 18.94 29.47 -8.84
CA PHE A 221 19.99 30.00 -9.69
C PHE A 221 20.87 30.92 -8.83
N LEU A 222 22.03 30.42 -8.36
CA LEU A 222 23.11 31.28 -7.91
C LEU A 222 23.67 31.97 -9.16
N ALA A 223 23.06 33.10 -9.50
CA ALA A 223 23.60 34.05 -10.46
C ALA A 223 24.97 34.49 -9.94
N GLY A 224 26.03 34.06 -10.62
CA GLY A 224 27.31 34.75 -10.57
C GLY A 224 27.11 36.20 -11.04
N GLY A 225 27.26 37.15 -10.13
CA GLY A 225 27.36 38.57 -10.48
C GLY A 225 28.73 38.86 -11.10
N PRO A 226 28.83 39.74 -12.12
CA PRO A 226 30.12 40.14 -12.65
C PRO A 226 30.73 41.30 -11.82
N PRO A 227 32.06 41.48 -11.88
CA PRO A 227 32.73 42.68 -11.36
C PRO A 227 32.42 43.94 -12.20
#